data_AF-A0A1I0P1Q1-F1
#
_entry.id   AF-A0A1I0P1Q1-F1
#
_cell.length_a   1.000
_cell.length_b   1.000
_cell.length_c   1.000
_cell.angle_alpha   90.00
_cell.angle_beta   90.00
_cell.angle_gamma   90.00
#
_symmetry.space_group_name_H-M   'P 1'
#
loop_
_entity.id
_entity.type
_entity.pdbx_description
1 polymer ?
#
loop_
_entity_poly.entity_id
_entity_poly.type
_entity_poly.pdbx_seq_one_letter_code
_entity_poly.pdbx_strand_id
1 'polypeptide(L)'
;MSDISELETRITTALERISSGLSALSTQSGGSDEEVAQLKAQLDEERTANSQLSERVKTLQQSRADEVDKLRGELGRLTAQLETDEVVLSKMRQVNADLRANNDALRKAIADGDVNAELVNDAMAAELEGLRVAQSADRAELDAVLGELGQLINDSNTGTMPHSPNGKEGADA
;
A
#
# COMPACT_ATOMS: atom_id res chain seq x y z
N MET A 1 -48.06 -15.42 80.67
CA MET A 1 -48.00 -16.44 79.60
C MET A 1 -48.59 -15.93 78.28
N SER A 2 -49.49 -14.94 78.27
CA SER A 2 -50.01 -14.30 77.03
C SER A 2 -48.94 -13.53 76.25
N ASP A 3 -48.07 -12.80 76.94
CA ASP A 3 -47.13 -11.88 76.29
C ASP A 3 -46.06 -12.61 75.46
N ILE A 4 -45.71 -13.83 75.87
CA ILE A 4 -44.81 -14.72 75.14
C ILE A 4 -45.49 -15.23 73.86
N SER A 5 -46.75 -15.65 73.92
CA SER A 5 -47.49 -16.09 72.73
C SER A 5 -47.74 -14.97 71.71
N GLU A 6 -47.91 -13.73 72.19
CA GLU A 6 -48.09 -12.53 71.36
C GLU A 6 -46.77 -12.11 70.69
N LEU A 7 -45.65 -12.25 71.40
CA LEU A 7 -44.31 -12.07 70.84
C LEU A 7 -43.98 -13.16 69.81
N GLU A 8 -44.33 -14.42 70.08
CA GLU A 8 -44.13 -15.54 69.15
C GLU A 8 -44.91 -15.35 67.85
N THR A 9 -46.19 -14.94 67.93
CA THR A 9 -47.01 -14.63 66.74
C THR A 9 -46.42 -13.45 65.96
N ARG A 10 -45.99 -12.38 66.65
CA ARG A 10 -45.31 -11.26 65.97
C ARG A 10 -44.01 -11.67 65.28
N ILE A 11 -43.21 -12.53 65.91
CA ILE A 11 -41.96 -13.03 65.33
C ILE A 11 -42.25 -13.90 64.10
N THR A 12 -43.25 -14.79 64.15
CA THR A 12 -43.62 -15.60 62.98
C THR A 12 -44.11 -14.74 61.82
N THR A 13 -44.98 -13.75 62.08
CA THR A 13 -45.44 -12.82 61.04
C THR A 13 -44.28 -11.96 60.48
N ALA A 14 -43.34 -11.54 61.33
CA ALA A 14 -42.15 -10.80 60.89
C ALA A 14 -41.24 -11.68 60.01
N LEU A 15 -41.02 -12.95 60.39
CA LEU A 15 -40.23 -13.89 59.62
C LEU A 15 -40.88 -14.26 58.28
N GLU A 16 -42.19 -14.44 58.23
CA GLU A 16 -42.94 -14.64 56.98
C GLU A 16 -42.82 -13.42 56.06
N ARG A 17 -42.90 -12.20 56.62
CA ARG A 17 -42.76 -10.96 55.85
C ARG A 17 -41.34 -10.73 55.35
N ILE A 18 -40.33 -11.14 56.13
CA ILE A 18 -38.92 -11.13 55.70
C ILE A 18 -38.70 -12.19 54.62
N SER A 19 -39.27 -13.39 54.77
CA SER A 19 -39.21 -14.45 53.77
C SER A 19 -39.86 -14.01 52.45
N SER A 20 -41.05 -13.42 52.49
CA SER A 20 -41.72 -12.90 51.29
C SER A 20 -40.96 -11.72 50.68
N GLY A 21 -40.40 -10.84 51.51
CA GLY A 21 -39.57 -9.71 51.08
C GLY A 21 -38.26 -10.17 50.43
N LEU A 22 -37.63 -11.22 50.95
CA LEU A 22 -36.43 -11.81 50.39
C LEU A 22 -36.71 -12.53 49.07
N SER A 23 -37.82 -13.26 48.96
CA SER A 23 -38.26 -13.84 47.68
C SER A 23 -38.55 -12.76 46.64
N ALA A 24 -39.26 -11.69 47.01
CA ALA A 24 -39.53 -10.58 46.09
C ALA A 24 -38.24 -9.87 45.66
N LEU A 25 -37.30 -9.63 46.58
CA LEU A 25 -36.01 -9.02 46.27
C LEU A 25 -35.13 -9.95 45.42
N SER A 26 -35.19 -11.27 45.62
CA SER A 26 -34.51 -12.26 44.78
C SER A 26 -35.05 -12.24 43.35
N THR A 27 -36.37 -12.12 43.18
CA THR A 27 -37.01 -11.98 41.85
C THR A 27 -36.69 -10.63 41.20
N GLN A 28 -36.44 -9.58 41.99
CA GLN A 28 -36.17 -8.22 41.50
C GLN A 28 -34.67 -7.95 41.24
N SER A 29 -33.78 -8.66 41.94
CA SER A 29 -32.31 -8.59 41.78
C SER A 29 -31.79 -9.59 40.76
N GLY A 30 -32.55 -10.64 40.48
CA GLY A 30 -32.32 -11.52 39.34
C GLY A 30 -33.06 -10.96 38.13
N GLY A 31 -32.38 -10.17 37.29
CA GLY A 31 -32.60 -10.39 35.85
C GLY A 31 -32.47 -11.89 35.66
N SER A 32 -33.50 -12.55 35.10
CA SER A 32 -33.61 -14.01 35.18
C SER A 32 -32.25 -14.66 34.86
N ASP A 33 -31.83 -15.70 35.57
CA ASP A 33 -30.53 -16.33 35.31
C ASP A 33 -30.36 -16.66 33.80
N GLU A 34 -31.47 -16.95 33.11
CA GLU A 34 -31.62 -16.96 31.65
C GLU A 34 -31.17 -15.68 30.92
N GLU A 35 -31.60 -14.49 31.35
CA GLU A 35 -31.25 -13.19 30.76
C GLU A 35 -29.76 -12.88 30.95
N VAL A 36 -29.19 -13.20 32.12
CA VAL A 36 -27.75 -13.09 32.37
C VAL A 36 -26.97 -14.09 31.52
N ALA A 37 -27.48 -15.30 31.34
CA ALA A 37 -26.87 -16.30 30.46
C ALA A 37 -26.92 -15.88 28.98
N GLN A 38 -28.05 -15.32 28.51
CA GLN A 38 -28.20 -14.79 27.15
C GLN A 38 -27.26 -13.62 26.87
N LEU A 39 -27.16 -12.66 27.79
CA LEU A 39 -26.25 -11.52 27.65
C LEU A 39 -24.77 -11.96 27.63
N LYS A 40 -24.40 -12.98 28.42
CA LYS A 40 -23.05 -13.57 28.37
C LYS A 40 -22.78 -14.24 27.02
N ALA A 41 -23.74 -15.00 26.50
CA ALA A 41 -23.63 -15.63 25.18
C ALA A 41 -23.46 -14.59 24.06
N GLN A 42 -24.25 -13.51 24.08
CA GLN A 42 -24.11 -12.39 23.13
C GLN A 42 -22.76 -11.69 23.28
N LEU A 43 -22.27 -11.48 24.50
CA LEU A 43 -20.96 -10.87 24.73
C LEU A 43 -19.82 -11.74 24.19
N ASP A 44 -19.90 -13.06 24.36
CA ASP A 44 -18.90 -13.99 23.84
C ASP A 44 -18.96 -14.10 22.30
N GLU A 45 -20.15 -14.03 21.71
CA GLU A 45 -20.34 -13.93 20.25
C GLU A 45 -19.74 -12.63 19.70
N GLU A 46 -20.05 -11.48 20.31
CA GLU A 46 -19.51 -10.17 19.95
C GLU A 46 -17.98 -10.12 20.11
N ARG A 47 -17.43 -10.71 21.17
CA ARG A 47 -15.97 -10.82 21.37
C ARG A 47 -15.32 -11.64 20.26
N THR A 48 -15.96 -12.73 19.84
CA THR A 48 -15.48 -13.58 18.75
C THR A 48 -15.56 -12.86 17.41
N ALA A 49 -16.66 -12.13 17.14
CA ALA A 49 -16.79 -11.30 15.96
C ALA A 49 -15.76 -10.17 15.93
N ASN A 50 -15.52 -9.53 17.08
CA ASN A 50 -14.53 -8.46 17.22
C ASN A 50 -13.10 -8.98 16.98
N SER A 51 -12.73 -10.14 17.53
CA SER A 51 -11.40 -10.72 17.31
C SER A 51 -11.18 -11.05 15.83
N GLN A 52 -12.17 -11.64 15.15
CA GLN A 52 -12.10 -11.91 13.71
C GLN A 52 -12.00 -10.64 12.87
N LEU A 53 -12.76 -9.59 13.22
CA LEU A 53 -12.68 -8.30 12.54
C LEU A 53 -11.32 -7.63 12.77
N SER A 54 -10.80 -7.67 13.99
CA SER A 54 -9.47 -7.13 14.32
C SER A 54 -8.37 -7.85 13.54
N GLU A 55 -8.45 -9.17 13.40
CA GLU A 55 -7.52 -9.95 12.57
C GLU A 55 -7.62 -9.56 11.10
N ARG A 56 -8.84 -9.47 10.55
CA ARG A 56 -9.05 -9.02 9.16
C ARG A 56 -8.55 -7.60 8.91
N VAL A 57 -8.76 -6.69 9.85
CA VAL A 57 -8.25 -5.31 9.75
C VAL A 57 -6.73 -5.32 9.75
N LYS A 58 -6.10 -6.12 10.61
CA LYS A 58 -4.65 -6.26 10.67
C LYS A 58 -4.07 -6.81 9.36
N THR A 59 -4.68 -7.85 8.78
CA THR A 59 -4.22 -8.42 7.50
C THR A 59 -4.41 -7.43 6.35
N LEU A 60 -5.54 -6.70 6.31
CA LEU A 60 -5.77 -5.65 5.32
C LEU A 60 -4.78 -4.49 5.45
N GLN A 61 -4.48 -4.06 6.69
CA GLN A 61 -3.49 -3.01 6.94
C GLN A 61 -2.10 -3.44 6.47
N GLN A 62 -1.72 -4.69 6.75
CA GLN A 62 -0.44 -5.23 6.31
C GLN A 62 -0.37 -5.30 4.77
N SER A 63 -1.41 -5.83 4.11
CA SER A 63 -1.47 -5.87 2.64
C SER A 63 -1.41 -4.48 2.01
N ARG A 64 -2.06 -3.48 2.61
CA ARG A 64 -1.98 -2.09 2.14
C ARG A 64 -0.62 -1.47 2.36
N ALA A 65 0.04 -1.77 3.48
CA ALA A 65 1.40 -1.31 3.73
C ALA A 65 2.36 -1.88 2.68
N ASP A 66 2.25 -3.18 2.40
CA ASP A 66 3.05 -3.86 1.38
C ASP A 66 2.81 -3.26 -0.02
N GLU A 67 1.56 -2.96 -0.38
CA GLU A 67 1.21 -2.31 -1.65
C GLU A 67 1.76 -0.89 -1.76
N VAL A 68 1.64 -0.09 -0.68
CA VAL A 68 2.19 1.27 -0.63
C VAL A 68 3.72 1.24 -0.77
N ASP A 69 4.40 0.29 -0.14
CA ASP A 69 5.85 0.18 -0.23
C ASP A 69 6.30 -0.26 -1.63
N LYS A 70 5.55 -1.15 -2.30
CA LYS A 70 5.77 -1.48 -3.71
C LYS A 70 5.63 -0.25 -4.61
N LEU A 71 4.52 0.48 -4.50
CA LEU A 71 4.27 1.69 -5.29
C LEU A 71 5.32 2.78 -5.05
N ARG A 72 5.79 2.94 -3.80
CA ARG A 72 6.89 3.86 -3.47
C ARG A 72 8.20 3.43 -4.14
N GLY A 73 8.49 2.13 -4.15
CA GLY A 73 9.64 1.57 -4.84
C GLY A 73 9.60 1.83 -6.35
N GLU A 74 8.45 1.58 -6.98
CA GLU A 74 8.21 1.87 -8.40
C GLU A 74 8.37 3.36 -8.70
N LEU A 75 7.75 4.24 -7.90
CA LEU A 75 7.87 5.69 -8.06
C LEU A 75 9.34 6.15 -7.98
N GLY A 76 10.10 5.63 -7.00
CA GLY A 76 11.52 5.94 -6.86
C GLY A 76 12.32 5.51 -8.09
N ARG A 77 12.05 4.32 -8.63
CA ARG A 77 12.68 3.82 -9.85
C ARG A 77 12.35 4.68 -11.07
N LEU A 78 11.06 4.99 -11.29
CA LEU A 78 10.62 5.82 -12.41
C LEU A 78 11.23 7.22 -12.34
N THR A 79 11.37 7.78 -11.14
CA THR A 79 12.01 9.09 -10.94
C THR A 79 13.49 9.04 -11.33
N ALA A 80 14.23 8.00 -10.92
CA ALA A 80 15.64 7.85 -11.29
C ALA A 80 15.83 7.62 -12.81
N GLN A 81 14.90 6.92 -13.45
CA GLN A 81 14.89 6.75 -14.90
C GLN A 81 14.66 8.09 -15.62
N LEU A 82 13.69 8.88 -15.14
CA LEU A 82 13.41 10.21 -15.70
C LEU A 82 14.62 11.16 -15.57
N GLU A 83 15.31 11.16 -14.43
CA GLU A 83 16.55 11.94 -14.26
C GLU A 83 17.64 11.52 -15.26
N THR A 84 17.77 10.22 -15.52
CA THR A 84 18.72 9.69 -16.51
C THR A 84 18.36 10.15 -17.92
N ASP A 85 17.09 10.03 -18.29
CA ASP A 85 16.57 10.44 -19.60
C ASP A 85 16.72 11.96 -19.81
N GLU A 86 16.50 12.78 -18.79
CA GLU A 86 16.70 14.23 -18.86
C GLU A 86 18.16 14.60 -19.16
N VAL A 87 19.11 13.92 -18.52
CA VAL A 87 20.55 14.11 -18.77
C VAL A 87 20.90 13.71 -20.20
N VAL A 88 20.42 12.55 -20.66
CA VAL A 88 20.65 12.05 -22.02
C VAL A 88 20.06 13.02 -23.06
N LEU A 89 18.82 13.48 -22.88
CA LEU A 89 18.16 14.42 -23.78
C LEU A 89 18.86 15.77 -23.84
N SER A 90 19.31 16.29 -22.69
CA SER A 90 20.09 17.53 -22.63
C SER A 90 21.38 17.39 -23.45
N LYS A 91 22.13 16.30 -23.25
CA LYS A 91 23.38 16.03 -23.96
C LYS A 91 23.15 15.85 -25.46
N MET A 92 22.10 15.14 -25.86
CA MET A 92 21.73 14.93 -27.25
C MET A 92 21.34 16.26 -27.93
N ARG A 93 20.64 17.16 -27.24
CA ARG A 93 20.31 18.50 -27.76
C ARG A 93 21.57 19.34 -27.97
N GLN A 94 22.50 19.31 -27.02
CA GLN A 94 23.77 20.04 -27.12
C GLN A 94 24.58 19.55 -28.33
N VAL A 95 24.81 18.25 -28.45
CA VAL A 95 25.53 17.67 -29.60
C VAL A 95 24.85 18.03 -30.92
N ASN A 96 23.52 17.96 -31.01
CA ASN A 96 22.81 18.34 -32.23
C ASN A 96 22.99 19.82 -32.59
N ALA A 97 23.09 20.71 -31.58
CA ALA A 97 23.38 22.11 -31.81
C ALA A 97 24.81 22.29 -32.33
N ASP A 98 25.78 21.60 -31.74
CA ASP A 98 27.19 21.65 -32.15
C ASP A 98 27.38 21.10 -33.58
N LEU A 99 26.71 19.99 -33.92
CA LEU A 99 26.73 19.41 -35.27
C LEU A 99 26.14 20.36 -36.31
N ARG A 100 25.05 21.07 -35.99
CA ARG A 100 24.46 22.07 -36.89
C ARG A 100 25.40 23.26 -37.08
N ALA A 101 25.97 23.79 -36.00
CA ALA A 101 26.94 24.88 -36.06
C ALA A 101 28.17 24.51 -36.91
N ASN A 102 28.70 23.30 -36.73
CA ASN A 102 29.81 22.79 -37.52
C ASN A 102 29.45 22.58 -39.00
N ASN A 103 28.23 22.11 -39.28
CA ASN A 103 27.77 21.98 -40.67
C ASN A 103 27.64 23.34 -41.37
N ASP A 104 27.13 24.35 -40.67
CA ASP A 104 27.03 25.71 -41.18
C ASP A 104 28.41 26.34 -41.39
N ALA A 105 29.35 26.13 -40.46
CA ALA A 105 30.74 26.59 -40.60
C ALA A 105 31.44 25.92 -41.79
N LEU A 106 31.29 24.61 -41.96
CA LEU A 106 31.82 23.87 -43.13
C LEU A 106 31.22 24.39 -44.44
N ARG A 107 29.90 24.59 -44.50
CA ARG A 107 29.24 25.13 -45.71
C ARG A 107 29.77 26.51 -46.07
N LYS A 108 29.96 27.38 -45.07
CA LYS A 108 30.52 28.71 -45.28
C LYS A 108 31.97 28.64 -45.75
N ALA A 109 32.81 27.84 -45.11
CA ALA A 109 34.20 27.64 -45.51
C ALA A 109 34.33 27.09 -46.94
N ILE A 110 33.44 26.16 -47.33
CA ILE A 110 33.36 25.64 -48.70
C ILE A 110 32.97 26.75 -49.69
N ALA A 111 31.99 27.58 -49.34
CA ALA A 111 31.54 28.69 -50.20
C ALA A 111 32.62 29.77 -50.36
N ASP A 112 33.36 30.07 -49.30
CA ASP A 112 34.45 31.05 -49.27
C ASP A 112 35.76 30.48 -49.87
N GLY A 113 35.83 29.16 -50.10
CA GLY A 113 37.01 28.45 -50.59
C GLY A 113 38.12 28.28 -49.54
N ASP A 114 37.84 28.57 -48.27
CA ASP A 114 38.77 28.55 -47.14
C ASP A 114 38.51 27.35 -46.22
N VAL A 115 38.53 26.14 -46.79
CA VAL A 115 38.42 24.91 -46.00
C VAL A 115 39.78 24.59 -45.40
N ASN A 116 39.91 24.77 -44.08
CA ASN A 116 41.12 24.45 -43.35
C ASN A 116 41.01 23.08 -42.63
N ALA A 117 42.16 22.48 -42.31
CA ALA A 117 42.22 21.16 -41.69
C ALA A 117 41.68 21.15 -40.25
N GLU A 118 41.75 22.28 -39.55
CA GLU A 118 41.25 22.44 -38.18
C GLU A 118 39.72 22.33 -38.12
N LEU A 119 39.01 23.01 -39.02
CA LEU A 119 37.55 22.95 -39.13
C LEU A 119 37.05 21.54 -39.46
N VAL A 120 37.78 20.80 -40.31
CA VAL A 120 37.46 19.40 -40.62
C VAL A 120 37.67 18.52 -39.38
N ASN A 121 38.75 18.73 -38.63
CA ASN A 121 39.00 18.00 -37.38
C ASN A 121 37.92 18.29 -36.32
N ASP A 122 37.50 19.55 -36.17
CA ASP A 122 36.43 19.95 -35.25
C ASP A 122 35.08 19.33 -35.62
N ALA A 123 34.77 19.28 -36.92
CA ALA A 123 33.57 18.61 -37.41
C ALA A 123 33.61 17.10 -37.13
N MET A 124 34.73 16.43 -37.39
CA MET A 124 34.90 15.01 -37.08
C MET A 124 34.82 14.75 -35.57
N ALA A 125 35.37 15.63 -34.73
CA ALA A 125 35.30 15.52 -33.28
C ALA A 125 33.85 15.62 -32.78
N ALA A 126 33.06 16.55 -33.31
CA ALA A 126 31.65 16.69 -32.99
C ALA A 126 30.82 15.48 -33.47
N GLU A 127 31.12 14.91 -34.63
CA GLU A 127 30.47 13.68 -35.12
C GLU A 127 30.77 12.48 -34.22
N LEU A 128 32.03 12.31 -33.80
CA LEU A 128 32.41 11.27 -32.86
C LEU A 128 31.74 11.45 -31.49
N GLU A 129 31.63 12.67 -30.98
CA GLU A 129 30.88 12.91 -29.75
C GLU A 129 29.40 12.60 -29.92
N GLY A 130 28.80 12.94 -31.06
CA GLY A 130 27.41 12.59 -31.33
C GLY A 130 27.15 11.09 -31.42
N LEU A 131 28.04 10.33 -32.05
CA LEU A 131 27.96 8.88 -32.07
C LEU A 131 28.10 8.28 -30.67
N ARG A 132 29.00 8.82 -29.84
CA ARG A 132 29.15 8.38 -28.44
C ARG A 132 27.92 8.67 -27.61
N VAL A 133 27.30 9.83 -27.78
CA VAL A 133 26.08 10.20 -27.06
C VAL A 133 24.92 9.31 -27.49
N ALA A 134 24.73 9.09 -28.79
CA ALA A 134 23.72 8.16 -29.30
C ALA A 134 23.93 6.75 -28.74
N GLN A 135 25.16 6.23 -28.79
CA GLN A 135 25.46 4.91 -28.21
C GLN A 135 25.21 4.84 -26.69
N SER A 136 25.48 5.93 -25.96
CA SER A 136 25.20 5.98 -24.52
C SER A 136 23.70 6.01 -24.22
N ALA A 137 22.91 6.69 -25.05
CA ALA A 137 21.45 6.71 -24.97
C ALA A 137 20.88 5.31 -25.23
N ASP A 138 21.31 4.67 -26.32
CA ASP A 138 20.89 3.30 -26.67
C ASP A 138 21.18 2.32 -25.54
N ARG A 139 22.34 2.42 -24.89
CA ARG A 139 22.69 1.57 -23.74
C ARG A 139 21.79 1.84 -22.53
N ALA A 140 21.52 3.10 -22.21
CA ALA A 140 20.63 3.46 -21.11
C ALA A 140 19.21 2.93 -21.35
N GLU A 141 18.70 3.01 -22.59
CA GLU A 141 17.41 2.43 -22.97
C GLU A 141 17.41 0.90 -22.84
N LEU A 142 18.46 0.23 -23.32
CA LEU A 142 18.59 -1.23 -23.21
C LEU A 142 18.66 -1.68 -21.74
N ASP A 143 19.42 -0.99 -20.90
CA ASP A 143 19.52 -1.28 -19.47
C ASP A 143 18.17 -1.09 -18.77
N ALA A 144 17.41 -0.05 -19.13
CA ALA A 144 16.06 0.17 -18.63
C ALA A 144 15.09 -0.95 -19.04
N VAL A 145 15.11 -1.36 -20.31
CA VAL A 145 14.28 -2.47 -20.82
C VAL A 145 14.66 -3.79 -20.16
N LEU A 146 15.95 -4.09 -20.01
CA LEU A 146 16.42 -5.29 -19.32
C LEU A 146 16.02 -5.29 -17.85
N GLY A 147 16.05 -4.12 -17.20
CA GLY A 147 15.56 -3.94 -15.84
C GLY A 147 14.07 -4.27 -15.71
N GLU A 148 13.24 -3.75 -16.62
CA GLU A 148 11.80 -4.02 -16.66
C GLU A 148 11.48 -5.49 -16.92
N LEU A 149 12.16 -6.11 -17.89
CA LEU A 149 12.01 -7.53 -18.18
C LEU A 149 12.45 -8.39 -16.99
N GLY A 150 13.53 -8.02 -16.30
CA GLY A 150 13.98 -8.68 -15.08
C GLY A 150 12.94 -8.61 -13.96
N GLN A 151 12.29 -7.47 -13.77
CA GLN A 151 11.18 -7.32 -12.82
C GLN A 151 9.98 -8.19 -13.21
N LEU A 152 9.54 -8.15 -14.46
CA LEU A 152 8.40 -8.92 -14.94
C LEU A 152 8.62 -10.44 -14.81
N ILE A 153 9.85 -10.91 -15.02
CA ILE A 153 10.24 -12.30 -14.77
C ILE A 153 10.19 -12.62 -13.27
N ASN A 154 10.68 -11.73 -12.40
CA ASN A 154 10.65 -11.93 -10.96
C ASN A 154 9.20 -11.94 -10.42
N ASP A 155 8.34 -11.07 -10.91
CA ASP A 155 6.91 -11.03 -10.54
C ASP A 155 6.18 -12.30 -10.99
N SER A 156 6.50 -12.80 -12.19
CA SER A 156 5.98 -14.07 -12.72
C SER A 156 6.47 -15.27 -11.90
N ASN A 157 7.74 -15.29 -11.48
CA ASN A 157 8.32 -16.38 -10.68
C ASN A 157 7.88 -16.36 -9.22
N THR A 158 7.59 -15.19 -8.66
CA THR A 158 7.11 -15.03 -7.28
C THR A 158 5.62 -15.34 -7.13
N GLY A 159 4.92 -15.67 -8.23
CA GLY A 159 3.50 -16.02 -8.19
C GLY A 159 2.61 -14.87 -7.72
N THR A 160 3.09 -13.64 -7.82
CA THR A 160 2.34 -12.45 -7.39
C THR A 160 1.33 -12.08 -8.47
N MET A 161 0.34 -12.95 -8.68
CA MET A 161 -0.86 -12.58 -9.45
C MET A 161 -1.54 -11.42 -8.73
N PRO A 162 -2.08 -10.42 -9.46
CA PRO A 162 -2.80 -9.32 -8.85
C PRO A 162 -4.03 -9.91 -8.13
N HIS A 163 -3.99 -9.92 -6.80
CA HIS A 163 -5.12 -10.33 -6.00
C HIS A 163 -6.18 -9.25 -6.13
N SER A 164 -7.12 -9.47 -7.05
CA SER A 164 -8.30 -8.62 -7.23
C SER A 164 -9.17 -8.71 -5.98
N PRO A 165 -9.38 -7.63 -5.22
CA PRO A 165 -10.25 -7.66 -4.05
C PRO A 165 -11.61 -7.08 -4.43
N ASN A 166 -12.45 -7.85 -5.13
CA ASN A 166 -13.91 -7.81 -4.92
C ASN A 166 -14.70 -8.78 -5.81
N GLY A 167 -15.62 -9.50 -5.18
CA GLY A 167 -16.63 -10.33 -5.83
C GLY A 167 -17.21 -11.37 -4.88
N LYS A 168 -17.93 -10.95 -3.84
CA LYS A 168 -18.88 -11.83 -3.13
C LYS A 168 -20.01 -12.19 -4.10
N GLU A 169 -20.50 -13.43 -4.08
CA GLU A 169 -21.91 -13.76 -3.82
C GLU A 169 -22.22 -15.25 -4.02
N GLY A 170 -22.82 -15.83 -2.97
CA GLY A 170 -23.88 -16.85 -2.98
C GLY A 170 -23.80 -18.05 -3.92
N ALA A 171 -23.63 -19.23 -3.35
CA ALA A 171 -24.63 -20.31 -3.36
C ALA A 171 -23.96 -21.61 -2.94
N ASP A 172 -24.23 -22.08 -1.73
CA ASP A 172 -24.38 -23.50 -1.51
C ASP A 172 -25.66 -23.69 -0.69
N ALA A 173 -26.60 -24.36 -1.34
CA ALA A 173 -27.81 -24.95 -0.79
C ALA A 173 -27.52 -26.41 -0.45
#